data_AF-A0AAT9HNP4-F1
#
_entry.id   AF-A0AAT9HNP4-F1
#
_cell.length_a   1.000
_cell.length_b   1.000
_cell.length_c   1.000
_cell.angle_alpha   90.00
_cell.angle_beta   90.00
_cell.angle_gamma   90.00
#
_symmetry.space_group_name_H-M   'P 1'
#
loop_
_entity.id
_entity.type
_entity.pdbx_description
1 polymer ?
#
loop_
_entity_poly.entity_id
_entity_poly.type
_entity_poly.pdbx_seq_one_letter_code
_entity_poly.pdbx_strand_id
1 'polypeptide(L)'
;MVAELNGSWAPFRLLTGIECDILEDGSLDQEPELLELLDVVVVSVHSKLRMDARSMTRRMVAAVRDPRSDVLGHCTGRLLTGRGRPESEFDADEVFAACAETGTAVEINSRPERLDPPRRLLRRALAAGVLFSVDTDAHAPGQLDWQILGCARAQECGVPPERVVTTWSRQDLLAWTRERRTPSGVTGG
;
A
#
# COMPACT_ATOMS: atom_id res chain seq x y z
N MET A 1 -2.05 26.04 -0.07
CA MET A 1 -0.83 25.22 -0.23
C MET A 1 -0.97 24.11 -1.28
N VAL A 2 -1.61 22.95 -1.04
CA VAL A 2 -1.74 21.90 -2.10
C VAL A 2 -2.72 22.28 -3.23
N ALA A 3 -3.87 22.85 -2.88
CA ALA A 3 -4.87 23.27 -3.88
C ALA A 3 -4.32 24.33 -4.86
N GLU A 4 -3.48 25.24 -4.38
CA GLU A 4 -2.83 26.27 -5.20
C GLU A 4 -1.80 25.65 -6.16
N LEU A 5 -0.96 24.73 -5.68
CA LEU A 5 -0.01 23.99 -6.52
C LEU A 5 -0.73 23.18 -7.60
N ASN A 6 -1.85 22.56 -7.27
CA ASN A 6 -2.66 21.84 -8.24
C ASN A 6 -3.25 22.75 -9.34
N GLY A 7 -3.48 24.02 -9.04
CA GLY A 7 -3.89 25.01 -10.04
C GLY A 7 -2.74 25.38 -10.99
N SER A 8 -1.54 25.56 -10.45
CA SER A 8 -0.38 26.00 -11.24
C SER A 8 0.34 24.88 -12.00
N TRP A 9 0.27 23.63 -11.52
CA TRP A 9 0.96 22.47 -12.10
C TRP A 9 0.10 21.65 -13.06
N ALA A 10 -1.14 22.06 -13.32
CA ALA A 10 -2.01 21.38 -14.27
C ALA A 10 -1.32 21.18 -15.64
N PRO A 11 -1.39 19.98 -16.25
CA PRO A 11 -2.28 18.87 -15.91
C PRO A 11 -1.77 17.91 -14.82
N PHE A 12 -0.56 18.10 -14.29
CA PHE A 12 -0.05 17.32 -13.17
C PHE A 12 -0.88 17.59 -11.91
N ARG A 13 -1.14 16.52 -11.14
CA ARG A 13 -1.93 16.59 -9.91
C ARG A 13 -1.12 16.01 -8.75
N LEU A 14 -0.95 16.82 -7.72
CA LEU A 14 -0.54 16.38 -6.39
C LEU A 14 -1.78 15.90 -5.63
N LEU A 15 -1.76 14.63 -5.21
CA LEU A 15 -2.78 14.05 -4.34
C LEU A 15 -2.41 14.31 -2.88
N THR A 16 -3.39 14.69 -2.06
CA THR A 16 -3.19 14.74 -0.61
C THR A 16 -3.21 13.32 -0.06
N GLY A 17 -2.24 12.97 0.76
CA GLY A 17 -2.24 11.65 1.39
C GLY A 17 -1.40 11.61 2.65
N ILE A 18 -1.48 10.47 3.32
CA ILE A 18 -0.74 10.18 4.55
C ILE A 18 -0.26 8.73 4.53
N GLU A 19 0.89 8.49 5.14
CA GLU A 19 1.23 7.17 5.66
C GLU A 19 0.88 7.17 7.16
N CYS A 20 -0.23 6.52 7.51
CA CYS A 20 -0.77 6.47 8.86
C CYS A 20 -0.25 5.23 9.59
N ASP A 21 0.19 5.42 10.82
CA ASP A 21 0.63 4.33 11.68
C ASP A 21 -0.56 3.45 12.06
N ILE A 22 -0.37 2.14 11.93
CA ILE A 22 -1.27 1.15 12.53
C ILE A 22 -0.86 0.98 13.99
N LEU A 23 -1.74 1.29 14.94
CA LEU A 23 -1.51 1.14 16.38
C LEU A 23 -1.53 -0.33 16.81
N GLU A 24 -1.12 -0.65 18.04
CA GLU A 24 -0.97 -2.04 18.50
C GLU A 24 -2.28 -2.85 18.49
N ASP A 25 -3.42 -2.17 18.63
CA ASP A 25 -4.77 -2.76 18.56
C ASP A 25 -5.35 -2.81 17.14
N GLY A 26 -4.63 -2.27 16.14
CA GLY A 26 -5.06 -2.21 14.76
C GLY A 26 -5.84 -0.95 14.37
N SER A 27 -6.09 -0.02 15.31
CA SER A 27 -6.62 1.30 14.99
C SER A 27 -5.58 2.16 14.25
N LEU A 28 -6.02 3.22 13.58
CA LEU A 28 -5.16 4.14 12.83
C LEU A 28 -4.78 5.34 13.69
N ASP A 29 -3.53 5.81 13.60
CA ASP A 29 -2.98 6.93 14.37
C ASP A 29 -3.46 8.32 13.88
N GLN A 30 -4.72 8.45 13.48
CA GLN A 30 -5.35 9.71 13.06
C GLN A 30 -6.86 9.69 13.30
N GLU A 31 -7.45 10.87 13.46
CA GLU A 31 -8.90 11.05 13.57
C GLU A 31 -9.59 10.66 12.25
N PRO A 32 -10.70 9.88 12.29
CA PRO A 32 -11.42 9.46 11.08
C PRO A 32 -11.80 10.62 10.15
N GLU A 33 -12.24 11.74 10.73
CA GLU A 33 -12.68 12.93 10.00
C GLU A 33 -11.53 13.58 9.22
N LEU A 34 -10.28 13.45 9.69
CA LEU A 34 -9.11 13.95 8.97
C LEU A 34 -8.71 13.04 7.82
N LEU A 35 -8.83 11.72 8.02
CA LEU A 35 -8.54 10.74 6.97
C LEU A 35 -9.52 10.85 5.80
N GLU A 36 -10.79 11.17 6.06
CA GLU A 36 -11.81 11.40 5.02
C GLU A 36 -11.53 12.59 4.11
N LEU A 37 -10.65 13.52 4.51
CA LEU A 37 -10.26 14.68 3.70
C LEU A 37 -9.11 14.39 2.73
N LEU A 38 -8.47 13.22 2.82
CA LEU A 38 -7.31 12.85 2.01
C LEU A 38 -7.74 12.16 0.71
N ASP A 39 -6.94 12.34 -0.34
CA ASP A 39 -7.16 11.64 -1.62
C ASP A 39 -6.72 10.17 -1.54
N VAL A 40 -5.69 9.85 -0.73
CA VAL A 40 -5.14 8.50 -0.52
C VAL A 40 -4.60 8.30 0.91
N VAL A 41 -4.89 7.18 1.56
CA VAL A 41 -4.39 6.77 2.88
C VAL A 41 -3.61 5.45 2.77
N VAL A 42 -2.31 5.53 3.03
CA VAL A 42 -1.45 4.34 3.22
C VAL A 42 -1.42 4.02 4.70
N VAL A 43 -1.55 2.74 5.07
CA VAL A 43 -1.46 2.28 6.46
C VAL A 43 -0.28 1.32 6.61
N SER A 44 0.55 1.55 7.61
CA SER A 44 1.82 0.83 7.79
C SER A 44 2.07 0.49 9.26
N VAL A 45 2.71 -0.65 9.50
CA VAL A 45 3.21 -1.01 10.84
C VAL A 45 4.61 -0.46 11.02
N HIS A 46 4.81 0.49 11.93
CA HIS A 46 6.13 1.06 12.24
C HIS A 46 6.68 0.70 13.62
N SER A 47 5.82 0.21 14.51
CA SER A 47 6.13 -0.10 15.89
C SER A 47 5.84 -1.57 16.22
N LYS A 48 6.48 -2.10 17.28
CA LYS A 48 6.30 -3.50 17.73
C LYS A 48 6.44 -4.55 16.61
N LEU A 49 7.40 -4.36 15.71
CA LEU A 49 7.69 -5.26 14.57
C LEU A 49 8.16 -6.67 14.97
N ARG A 50 8.27 -6.96 16.27
CA ARG A 50 8.60 -8.27 16.85
C ARG A 50 7.44 -8.84 17.67
N MET A 51 6.24 -8.34 17.46
CA MET A 51 4.99 -8.91 18.01
C MET A 51 4.80 -10.34 17.47
N ASP A 52 4.14 -11.20 18.25
CA ASP A 52 3.83 -12.57 17.82
C ASP A 52 2.93 -12.58 16.58
N ALA A 53 3.06 -13.64 15.76
CA ALA A 53 2.39 -13.74 14.48
C ALA A 53 0.87 -13.56 14.56
N ARG A 54 0.22 -14.14 15.58
CA ARG A 54 -1.24 -14.09 15.70
C ARG A 54 -1.72 -12.68 16.04
N SER A 55 -1.00 -12.00 16.93
CA SER A 55 -1.33 -10.62 17.31
C SER A 55 -1.04 -9.62 16.19
N MET A 56 0.08 -9.79 15.46
CA MET A 56 0.39 -8.97 14.29
C MET A 56 -0.67 -9.16 13.19
N THR A 57 -1.12 -10.39 12.96
CA THR A 57 -2.20 -10.71 12.00
C THR A 57 -3.48 -9.96 12.36
N ARG A 58 -3.96 -10.05 13.61
CA ARG A 58 -5.17 -9.34 14.05
C ARG A 58 -5.03 -7.82 13.90
N ARG A 59 -3.87 -7.28 14.25
CA ARG A 59 -3.53 -5.85 14.11
C ARG A 59 -3.62 -5.39 12.65
N MET A 60 -2.99 -6.13 11.73
CA MET A 60 -3.01 -5.80 10.30
C MET A 60 -4.41 -5.98 9.69
N VAL A 61 -5.11 -7.07 10.03
CA VAL A 61 -6.48 -7.33 9.53
C VAL A 61 -7.45 -6.23 9.99
N ALA A 62 -7.37 -5.80 11.25
CA ALA A 62 -8.18 -4.69 11.75
C ALA A 62 -7.93 -3.39 10.96
N ALA A 63 -6.66 -3.06 10.69
CA ALA A 63 -6.31 -1.86 9.95
C ALA A 63 -6.78 -1.88 8.49
N VAL A 64 -6.60 -2.99 7.76
CA VAL A 64 -7.03 -3.08 6.34
C VAL A 64 -8.54 -3.18 6.19
N ARG A 65 -9.27 -3.55 7.26
CA ARG A 65 -10.74 -3.50 7.30
C ARG A 65 -11.29 -2.12 7.64
N ASP A 66 -10.45 -1.17 8.04
CA ASP A 66 -10.89 0.22 8.15
C ASP A 66 -11.27 0.74 6.75
N PRO A 67 -12.49 1.28 6.54
CA PRO A 67 -12.94 1.72 5.22
C PRO A 67 -12.07 2.84 4.62
N ARG A 68 -11.31 3.56 5.45
CA ARG A 68 -10.39 4.63 5.04
C ARG A 68 -9.03 4.09 4.59
N SER A 69 -8.71 2.81 4.80
CA SER A 69 -7.42 2.21 4.40
C SER A 69 -7.39 1.87 2.91
N ASP A 70 -6.64 2.65 2.13
CA ASP A 70 -6.49 2.41 0.69
C ASP A 70 -5.36 1.43 0.37
N VAL A 71 -4.20 1.60 1.01
CA VAL A 71 -2.99 0.81 0.72
C VAL A 71 -2.37 0.30 2.01
N LEU A 72 -2.06 -0.99 2.07
CA LEU A 72 -1.18 -1.57 3.08
C LEU A 72 0.28 -1.35 2.65
N GLY A 73 0.95 -0.39 3.30
CA GLY A 73 2.36 -0.06 3.06
C GLY A 73 3.30 -1.17 3.57
N HIS A 74 4.51 -1.26 2.98
CA HIS A 74 5.61 -2.20 3.23
C HIS A 74 5.34 -3.20 4.37
N CYS A 75 4.52 -4.20 4.06
CA CYS A 75 3.74 -4.92 5.06
C CYS A 75 4.57 -5.82 6.00
N THR A 76 5.81 -6.16 5.62
CA THR A 76 6.70 -6.92 6.50
C THR A 76 7.53 -6.02 7.41
N GLY A 77 7.64 -4.74 7.05
CA GLY A 77 8.49 -3.77 7.71
C GLY A 77 9.98 -4.10 7.60
N ARG A 78 10.42 -5.00 6.71
CA ARG A 78 11.83 -5.40 6.63
C ARG A 78 12.77 -4.29 6.16
N LEU A 79 14.05 -4.44 6.49
CA LEU A 79 15.15 -3.69 5.90
C LEU A 79 16.27 -4.66 5.50
N LEU A 80 16.71 -4.58 4.24
CA LEU A 80 17.71 -5.47 3.64
C LEU A 80 19.14 -4.97 3.83
N THR A 81 19.32 -3.66 4.04
CA THR A 81 20.65 -3.02 4.13
C THR A 81 20.87 -2.38 5.51
N GLY A 82 22.07 -1.83 5.73
CA GLY A 82 22.46 -1.23 7.00
C GLY A 82 22.57 -2.28 8.10
N ARG A 83 21.96 -2.03 9.26
CA ARG A 83 21.87 -3.02 10.35
C ARG A 83 20.88 -4.16 10.04
N GLY A 84 20.12 -4.02 8.94
CA GLY A 84 19.05 -4.93 8.58
C GLY A 84 17.89 -4.91 9.58
N ARG A 85 16.75 -5.41 9.14
CA ARG A 85 15.59 -5.68 10.00
C ARG A 85 14.84 -6.87 9.40
N PRO A 86 14.79 -8.04 10.07
CA PRO A 86 13.98 -9.14 9.57
C PRO A 86 12.50 -8.77 9.50
N GLU A 87 11.79 -9.47 8.63
CA GLU A 87 10.34 -9.38 8.45
C GLU A 87 9.58 -9.56 9.77
N SER A 88 8.48 -8.83 9.95
CA SER A 88 7.47 -9.15 10.96
C SER A 88 6.82 -10.49 10.63
N GLU A 89 6.47 -11.24 11.66
CA GLU A 89 5.73 -12.50 11.49
C GLU A 89 4.23 -12.21 11.50
N PHE A 90 3.48 -12.74 10.54
CA PHE A 90 2.02 -12.68 10.44
C PHE A 90 1.51 -13.75 9.47
N ASP A 91 0.23 -14.08 9.54
CA ASP A 91 -0.44 -14.91 8.54
C ASP A 91 -0.73 -14.07 7.30
N ALA A 92 0.12 -14.24 6.28
CA ALA A 92 0.00 -13.50 5.04
C ALA A 92 -1.27 -13.85 4.26
N ASP A 93 -1.76 -15.08 4.38
CA ASP A 93 -2.93 -15.52 3.63
C ASP A 93 -4.19 -14.87 4.23
N GLU A 94 -4.27 -14.77 5.58
CA GLU A 94 -5.35 -14.05 6.27
C GLU A 94 -5.35 -12.54 5.97
N VAL A 95 -4.16 -11.90 6.03
CA VAL A 95 -4.04 -10.45 5.75
C VAL A 95 -4.38 -10.13 4.30
N PHE A 96 -3.88 -10.92 3.34
CA PHE A 96 -4.15 -10.66 1.92
C PHE A 96 -5.58 -11.00 1.51
N ALA A 97 -6.21 -12.01 2.12
CA ALA A 97 -7.64 -12.25 1.96
C ALA A 97 -8.45 -11.03 2.44
N ALA A 98 -8.12 -10.48 3.62
CA ALA A 98 -8.79 -9.27 4.12
C ALA A 98 -8.61 -8.07 3.17
N CYS A 99 -7.40 -7.86 2.64
CA CYS A 99 -7.13 -6.81 1.63
C CYS A 99 -7.97 -7.00 0.36
N ALA A 100 -8.09 -8.23 -0.14
CA ALA A 100 -8.89 -8.54 -1.32
C ALA A 100 -10.39 -8.32 -1.07
N GLU A 101 -10.89 -8.70 0.11
CA GLU A 101 -12.28 -8.48 0.51
C GLU A 101 -12.64 -6.99 0.64
N THR A 102 -11.74 -6.19 1.19
CA THR A 102 -11.98 -4.75 1.47
C THR A 102 -11.63 -3.85 0.28
N GLY A 103 -10.92 -4.39 -0.71
CA GLY A 103 -10.38 -3.62 -1.82
C GLY A 103 -9.16 -2.78 -1.44
N THR A 104 -8.52 -3.03 -0.29
CA THR A 104 -7.25 -2.40 0.10
C THR A 104 -6.13 -2.98 -0.76
N ALA A 105 -5.34 -2.11 -1.40
CA ALA A 105 -4.21 -2.52 -2.21
C ALA A 105 -3.00 -2.89 -1.34
N VAL A 106 -2.13 -3.76 -1.83
CA VAL A 106 -0.84 -4.06 -1.19
C VAL A 106 0.27 -3.29 -1.90
N GLU A 107 1.08 -2.57 -1.15
CA GLU A 107 2.24 -1.86 -1.69
C GLU A 107 3.26 -2.83 -2.31
N ILE A 108 3.91 -2.40 -3.39
CA ILE A 108 5.15 -2.96 -3.93
C ILE A 108 6.19 -1.85 -3.80
N ASN A 109 6.84 -1.82 -2.64
CA ASN A 109 7.81 -0.79 -2.32
C ASN A 109 9.06 -0.95 -3.18
N SER A 110 9.40 0.08 -3.94
CA SER A 110 10.55 0.06 -4.85
C SER A 110 11.86 0.45 -4.17
N ARG A 111 11.83 0.93 -2.91
CA ARG A 111 13.02 1.35 -2.18
C ARG A 111 14.01 0.17 -2.06
N PRO A 112 15.28 0.32 -2.51
CA PRO A 112 16.28 -0.76 -2.49
C PRO A 112 16.50 -1.37 -1.11
N GLU A 113 16.38 -0.57 -0.06
CA GLU A 113 16.55 -1.00 1.32
C GLU A 113 15.36 -1.82 1.84
N ARG A 114 14.19 -1.75 1.20
CA ARG A 114 12.97 -2.48 1.60
C ARG A 114 12.68 -3.64 0.66
N LEU A 115 12.50 -3.33 -0.62
CA LEU A 115 11.97 -4.23 -1.65
C LEU A 115 10.81 -5.09 -1.12
N ASP A 116 9.83 -4.47 -0.47
CA ASP A 116 8.81 -5.14 0.33
C ASP A 116 7.45 -5.12 -0.38
N PRO A 117 6.57 -6.13 -0.24
CA PRO A 117 6.73 -7.51 0.25
C PRO A 117 7.76 -8.30 -0.56
N PRO A 118 8.50 -9.30 -0.03
CA PRO A 118 9.27 -10.23 -0.87
C PRO A 118 8.44 -10.88 -1.98
N ARG A 119 9.10 -11.32 -3.06
CA ARG A 119 8.46 -12.00 -4.22
C ARG A 119 7.53 -13.15 -3.83
N ARG A 120 7.86 -13.92 -2.77
CA ARG A 120 6.99 -14.99 -2.28
C ARG A 120 5.64 -14.47 -1.77
N LEU A 121 5.62 -13.29 -1.13
CA LEU A 121 4.40 -12.66 -0.65
C LEU A 121 3.66 -11.94 -1.76
N LEU A 122 4.38 -11.32 -2.71
CA LEU A 122 3.75 -10.74 -3.91
C LEU A 122 2.91 -11.78 -4.67
N ARG A 123 3.47 -12.99 -4.88
CA ARG A 123 2.73 -14.09 -5.55
C ARG A 123 1.54 -14.57 -4.72
N ARG A 124 1.66 -14.63 -3.40
CA ARG A 124 0.54 -14.99 -2.51
C ARG A 124 -0.56 -13.94 -2.53
N ALA A 125 -0.20 -12.67 -2.46
CA ALA A 125 -1.14 -11.57 -2.54
C ALA A 125 -1.87 -11.58 -3.89
N LEU A 126 -1.14 -11.82 -4.99
CA LEU A 126 -1.73 -11.95 -6.32
C LEU A 126 -2.72 -13.13 -6.37
N ALA A 127 -2.36 -14.29 -5.82
CA ALA A 127 -3.23 -15.45 -5.75
C ALA A 127 -4.48 -15.22 -4.88
N ALA A 128 -4.39 -14.37 -3.84
CA ALA A 128 -5.53 -13.95 -3.03
C ALA A 128 -6.43 -12.92 -3.75
N GLY A 129 -6.03 -12.42 -4.91
CA GLY A 129 -6.82 -11.47 -5.68
C GLY A 129 -6.74 -10.03 -5.19
N VAL A 130 -5.64 -9.63 -4.55
CA VAL A 130 -5.45 -8.22 -4.13
C VAL A 130 -5.22 -7.27 -5.32
N LEU A 131 -5.47 -6.00 -5.08
CA LEU A 131 -4.92 -4.90 -5.86
C LEU A 131 -3.51 -4.56 -5.37
N PHE A 132 -2.71 -3.89 -6.19
CA PHE A 132 -1.34 -3.47 -5.86
C PHE A 132 -1.13 -1.97 -6.07
N SER A 133 -0.25 -1.37 -5.28
CA SER A 133 0.29 -0.02 -5.51
C SER A 133 1.80 -0.12 -5.73
N VAL A 134 2.35 0.56 -6.72
CA VAL A 134 3.82 0.65 -6.90
C VAL A 134 4.27 2.08 -6.60
N ASP A 135 5.13 2.24 -5.60
CA ASP A 135 5.76 3.51 -5.23
C ASP A 135 7.24 3.31 -4.85
N THR A 136 7.91 4.41 -4.51
CA THR A 136 9.34 4.45 -4.23
C THR A 136 9.70 4.76 -2.78
N ASP A 137 8.73 5.11 -1.93
CA ASP A 137 9.00 5.65 -0.59
C ASP A 137 10.07 6.77 -0.61
N ALA A 138 9.91 7.71 -1.56
CA ALA A 138 10.90 8.74 -1.85
C ALA A 138 10.91 9.85 -0.79
N HIS A 139 12.10 10.11 -0.25
CA HIS A 139 12.44 11.17 0.68
C HIS A 139 13.44 12.19 0.07
N ALA A 140 13.82 11.99 -1.19
CA ALA A 140 14.61 12.92 -1.99
C ALA A 140 14.28 12.74 -3.49
N PRO A 141 14.42 13.76 -4.35
CA PRO A 141 14.00 13.68 -5.75
C PRO A 141 14.58 12.50 -6.54
N GLY A 142 15.88 12.21 -6.40
CA GLY A 142 16.52 11.09 -7.10
C GLY A 142 16.04 9.69 -6.68
N GLN A 143 15.25 9.59 -5.60
CA GLN A 143 14.67 8.32 -5.17
C GLN A 143 13.43 7.94 -5.99
N LEU A 144 12.84 8.88 -6.72
CA LEU A 144 11.74 8.60 -7.66
C LEU A 144 12.16 7.67 -8.79
N ASP A 145 13.45 7.67 -9.16
CA ASP A 145 14.01 6.80 -10.20
C ASP A 145 13.97 5.31 -9.81
N TRP A 146 13.74 4.99 -8.53
CA TRP A 146 13.64 3.61 -8.06
C TRP A 146 12.38 2.89 -8.52
N GLN A 147 11.36 3.59 -9.03
CA GLN A 147 10.07 3.00 -9.42
C GLN A 147 10.21 1.77 -10.33
N ILE A 148 11.23 1.78 -11.20
CA ILE A 148 11.52 0.66 -12.11
C ILE A 148 11.78 -0.67 -11.37
N LEU A 149 12.30 -0.61 -10.14
CA LEU A 149 12.54 -1.79 -9.31
C LEU A 149 11.23 -2.45 -8.88
N GLY A 150 10.22 -1.66 -8.49
CA GLY A 150 8.88 -2.17 -8.17
C GLY A 150 8.20 -2.76 -9.40
N CYS A 151 8.25 -2.04 -10.54
CA CYS A 151 7.71 -2.52 -11.82
C CYS A 151 8.32 -3.85 -12.27
N ALA A 152 9.65 -3.98 -12.21
CA ALA A 152 10.34 -5.22 -12.56
C ALA A 152 9.89 -6.39 -11.67
N ARG A 153 9.76 -6.15 -10.36
CA ARG A 153 9.31 -7.18 -9.41
C ARG A 153 7.85 -7.58 -9.61
N ALA A 154 6.98 -6.63 -9.94
CA ALA A 154 5.59 -6.88 -10.30
C ALA A 154 5.52 -7.79 -11.55
N GLN A 155 6.27 -7.43 -12.60
CA GLN A 155 6.36 -8.22 -13.83
C GLN A 155 6.90 -9.64 -13.59
N GLU A 156 8.00 -9.78 -12.84
CA GLU A 156 8.59 -11.09 -12.48
C GLU A 156 7.65 -11.98 -11.65
N CYS A 157 6.71 -11.38 -10.92
CA CYS A 157 5.69 -12.09 -10.14
C CYS A 157 4.40 -12.32 -10.92
N GLY A 158 4.31 -11.85 -12.18
CA GLY A 158 3.13 -11.99 -13.02
C GLY A 158 1.96 -11.09 -12.62
N VAL A 159 2.21 -9.99 -11.91
CA VAL A 159 1.17 -9.01 -11.54
C VAL A 159 0.72 -8.28 -12.82
N PRO A 160 -0.56 -8.40 -13.21
CA PRO A 160 -1.03 -7.74 -14.41
C PRO A 160 -1.26 -6.23 -14.17
N PRO A 161 -0.99 -5.36 -15.16
CA PRO A 161 -1.11 -3.90 -14.99
C PRO A 161 -2.47 -3.43 -14.48
N GLU A 162 -3.56 -4.05 -14.93
CA GLU A 162 -4.92 -3.73 -14.50
C GLU A 162 -5.14 -3.88 -12.98
N ARG A 163 -4.34 -4.70 -12.30
CA ARG A 163 -4.37 -4.85 -10.84
C ARG A 163 -3.45 -3.88 -10.11
N VAL A 164 -2.71 -3.03 -10.81
CA VAL A 164 -1.82 -2.03 -10.23
C VAL A 164 -2.50 -0.66 -10.27
N VAL A 165 -2.98 -0.17 -9.13
CA VAL A 165 -3.80 1.05 -9.01
C VAL A 165 -3.05 2.30 -9.50
N THR A 166 -1.72 2.31 -9.41
CA THR A 166 -0.88 3.43 -9.90
C THR A 166 -0.74 3.47 -11.42
N THR A 167 -1.35 2.54 -12.15
CA THR A 167 -1.50 2.60 -13.62
C THR A 167 -2.84 3.18 -14.06
N TRP A 168 -3.79 3.32 -13.15
CA TRP A 168 -5.14 3.79 -13.48
C TRP A 168 -5.15 5.29 -13.75
N SER A 169 -6.24 5.75 -14.40
CA SER A 169 -6.45 7.18 -14.56
C SER A 169 -6.64 7.84 -13.18
N ARG A 170 -6.31 9.13 -13.08
CA ARG A 170 -6.57 9.92 -11.86
C ARG A 170 -8.03 9.80 -11.39
N GLN A 171 -8.97 9.80 -12.34
CA GLN A 171 -10.40 9.73 -12.02
C GLN A 171 -10.75 8.36 -11.41
N ASP A 172 -10.24 7.29 -11.98
CA ASP A 172 -10.46 5.93 -11.51
C ASP A 172 -9.83 5.69 -10.15
N LEU A 173 -8.60 6.15 -9.94
CA LEU A 173 -7.90 6.06 -8.65
C LEU A 173 -8.70 6.76 -7.54
N LEU A 174 -9.20 7.98 -7.80
CA LEU A 174 -9.99 8.73 -6.83
C LEU A 174 -11.39 8.13 -6.61
N ALA A 175 -11.98 7.52 -7.62
CA ALA A 175 -13.24 6.78 -7.46
C ALA A 175 -13.02 5.52 -6.59
N TRP A 176 -11.88 4.85 -6.74
CA TRP A 176 -11.52 3.69 -5.93
C TRP A 176 -11.24 4.05 -4.48
N THR A 177 -10.49 5.11 -4.19
CA THR A 177 -10.22 5.48 -2.77
C THR A 177 -11.48 5.92 -2.04
N ARG A 178 -12.42 6.59 -2.74
CA ARG A 178 -13.66 7.10 -2.13
C ARG A 178 -14.79 6.10 -2.06
N GLU A 179 -14.89 5.21 -3.04
CA GLU A 179 -16.09 4.37 -3.25
C GLU A 179 -15.76 2.87 -3.36
N ARG A 180 -14.47 2.48 -3.31
CA ARG A 180 -13.98 1.12 -3.60
C ARG A 180 -14.39 0.61 -4.98
N ARG A 181 -14.70 1.53 -5.91
CA ARG A 181 -15.09 1.21 -7.28
C ARG A 181 -13.85 1.01 -8.16
N THR A 182 -13.69 -0.19 -8.72
CA THR A 182 -12.61 -0.50 -9.65
C THR A 182 -13.03 -0.24 -11.11
N PRO A 183 -12.07 0.08 -12.02
CA PRO A 183 -12.34 0.22 -13.45
C PRO A 183 -12.84 -1.07 -14.11
N SER A 184 -13.54 -0.90 -15.24
CA SER A 184 -13.92 -2.01 -16.11
C SER A 184 -12.66 -2.74 -16.61
N GLY A 185 -12.61 -4.07 -16.47
CA GLY A 185 -11.46 -4.89 -16.89
C GLY A 185 -10.55 -5.34 -15.75
N VAL A 186 -10.72 -4.79 -14.55
CA VAL A 186 -10.13 -5.37 -13.33
C VAL A 186 -10.98 -6.59 -12.94
N THR A 187 -10.64 -7.77 -13.48
CA THR A 187 -11.40 -8.99 -13.19
C THR A 187 -11.12 -9.49 -11.77
N GLY A 188 -12.18 -9.83 -11.03
CA GLY A 188 -12.08 -10.64 -9.81
C GLY A 188 -11.35 -11.96 -10.10
N GLY A 189 -10.49 -12.37 -9.19
CA GLY A 189 -9.80 -13.66 -9.27
C GLY A 189 -10.76 -14.83 -9.09
#